data_AF-A0AA39IBT4-F1
#
_entry.id   AF-A0AA39IBT4-F1
#
_cell.length_a   1.000
_cell.length_b   1.000
_cell.length_c   1.000
_cell.angle_alpha   90.00
_cell.angle_beta   90.00
_cell.angle_gamma   90.00
#
_symmetry.space_group_name_H-M   'P 1'
#
loop_
_entity.id
_entity.type
_entity.pdbx_description
1 polymer ?
#
loop_
_entity_poly.entity_id
_entity_poly.type
_entity_poly.pdbx_seq_one_letter_code
_entity_poly.pdbx_strand_id
1 'polypeptide(L)'
;MSTTLTADFTALSNVPKLAVDGSNWLIFRYRFEIGIESKGAWGHFDGSSPSPANPPPTGDAAALTALNEWKKREREACHYLAQKLEDSTLTELLRLATVLQMWATLSSKYTALSSHIITDMQRQF
;
A
#
# COMPACT_ATOMS: atom_id res chain seq x y z
N MET A 1 -9.92 21.60 26.34
CA MET A 1 -8.75 21.54 25.44
C MET A 1 -8.54 20.08 25.07
N SER A 2 -9.14 19.61 23.98
CA SER A 2 -9.06 18.20 23.57
C SER A 2 -7.74 17.95 22.84
N THR A 3 -6.92 17.07 23.39
CA THR A 3 -5.68 16.56 22.78
C THR A 3 -6.03 15.57 21.68
N THR A 4 -6.17 16.06 20.45
CA THR A 4 -6.40 15.23 19.25
C THR A 4 -5.21 15.31 18.30
N LEU A 5 -3.98 15.14 18.82
CA LEU A 5 -2.74 15.25 18.04
C LEU A 5 -1.89 13.97 18.04
N THR A 6 -2.30 12.92 18.77
CA THR A 6 -1.47 11.72 18.97
C THR A 6 -1.94 10.49 18.19
N ALA A 7 -3.14 10.51 17.61
CA ALA A 7 -3.69 9.36 16.89
C ALA A 7 -3.05 9.11 15.51
N ASP A 8 -2.43 10.14 14.92
CA ASP A 8 -1.97 10.05 13.54
C ASP A 8 -0.62 9.36 13.34
N PHE A 9 0.22 9.27 14.37
CA PHE A 9 1.58 8.73 14.23
C PHE A 9 1.69 7.21 14.40
N THR A 10 0.61 6.51 14.77
CA THR A 10 0.68 5.09 15.21
C THR A 10 0.12 4.05 14.25
N ALA A 11 -0.65 4.44 13.24
CA ALA A 11 -1.40 3.49 12.40
C ALA A 11 -0.52 2.40 11.74
N LEU A 12 0.69 2.77 11.33
CA LEU A 12 1.65 1.84 10.74
C LEU A 12 2.75 1.40 11.71
N SER A 13 2.83 1.93 12.92
CA SER A 13 3.90 1.60 13.88
C SER A 13 3.91 0.12 14.26
N ASN A 14 2.73 -0.52 14.29
CA ASN A 14 2.57 -1.94 14.62
C ASN A 14 2.64 -2.86 13.38
N VAL A 15 2.75 -2.29 12.18
CA VAL A 15 2.92 -3.06 10.94
C VAL A 15 4.40 -3.43 10.81
N PRO A 16 4.75 -4.72 10.80
CA PRO A 16 6.13 -5.14 10.62
C PRO A 16 6.64 -4.73 9.23
N LYS A 17 7.95 -4.67 9.04
CA LYS A 17 8.51 -4.65 7.69
C LYS A 17 8.24 -6.00 7.01
N LEU A 18 8.01 -5.99 5.70
CA LEU A 18 7.85 -7.22 4.93
C LEU A 18 9.21 -7.93 4.82
N ALA A 19 9.27 -9.17 5.27
CA ALA A 19 10.45 -10.01 5.13
C ALA A 19 10.65 -10.37 3.65
N VAL A 20 11.89 -10.29 3.17
CA VAL A 20 12.22 -10.53 1.75
C VAL A 20 11.89 -11.96 1.32
N ASP A 21 11.93 -12.92 2.24
CA ASP A 21 11.56 -14.32 2.02
C ASP A 21 10.04 -14.57 2.02
N GLY A 22 9.24 -13.59 2.46
CA GLY A 22 7.79 -13.70 2.57
C GLY A 22 7.26 -14.48 3.76
N SER A 23 8.12 -14.85 4.71
CA SER A 23 7.75 -15.60 5.93
C SER A 23 6.65 -14.92 6.75
N ASN A 24 6.62 -13.58 6.77
CA ASN A 24 5.62 -12.81 7.51
C ASN A 24 4.50 -12.22 6.64
N TRP A 25 4.38 -12.64 5.37
CA TRP A 25 3.45 -12.04 4.40
C TRP A 25 2.00 -11.94 4.91
N LEU A 26 1.46 -13.03 5.49
CA LEU A 26 0.07 -13.05 5.94
C LEU A 26 -0.21 -12.00 7.02
N ILE A 27 0.68 -11.91 8.02
CA ILE A 27 0.56 -10.95 9.13
C ILE A 27 0.84 -9.53 8.66
N PHE A 28 1.83 -9.36 7.78
CA PHE A 28 2.13 -8.08 7.15
C PHE A 28 0.91 -7.55 6.42
N ARG A 29 0.36 -8.32 5.48
CA ARG A 29 -0.81 -7.94 4.67
C ARG A 29 -1.99 -7.53 5.55
N TYR A 30 -2.36 -8.39 6.50
CA TYR A 30 -3.51 -8.15 7.37
C TYR A 30 -3.36 -6.85 8.18
N ARG A 31 -2.20 -6.62 8.79
CA ARG A 31 -1.97 -5.40 9.58
C ARG A 31 -1.82 -4.16 8.71
N PHE A 32 -1.21 -4.30 7.53
CA PHE A 32 -1.03 -3.20 6.60
C PHE A 32 -2.39 -2.71 6.09
N GLU A 33 -3.28 -3.63 5.68
CA GLU A 33 -4.65 -3.32 5.25
C GLU A 33 -5.41 -2.50 6.32
N ILE A 34 -5.48 -2.99 7.56
CA ILE A 34 -6.10 -2.25 8.68
C ILE A 34 -5.46 -0.88 8.88
N GLY A 35 -4.12 -0.80 8.82
CA GLY A 35 -3.38 0.45 8.99
C GLY A 35 -3.72 1.48 7.90
N ILE A 36 -3.81 1.05 6.65
CA ILE A 36 -4.14 1.92 5.52
C ILE A 36 -5.63 2.30 5.49
N GLU A 37 -6.53 1.38 5.86
CA GLU A 37 -7.96 1.66 6.02
C GLU A 37 -8.18 2.75 7.06
N SER A 38 -7.47 2.69 8.20
CA SER A 38 -7.55 3.74 9.24
C SER A 38 -7.09 5.12 8.75
N LYS A 39 -6.30 5.17 7.68
CA LYS A 39 -5.86 6.41 7.00
C LYS A 39 -6.77 6.82 5.84
N GLY A 40 -7.79 6.02 5.51
CA GLY A 40 -8.70 6.28 4.40
C GLY A 40 -8.02 6.24 3.03
N ALA A 41 -6.92 5.49 2.88
CA ALA A 41 -6.17 5.38 1.63
C ALA A 41 -6.31 4.01 0.95
N TRP A 42 -7.06 3.06 1.54
CA TRP A 42 -7.16 1.69 1.05
C TRP A 42 -7.72 1.59 -0.38
N GLY A 43 -8.63 2.50 -0.74
CA GLY A 43 -9.20 2.58 -2.09
C GLY A 43 -8.18 2.72 -3.22
N HIS A 44 -6.95 3.19 -2.93
CA HIS A 44 -5.85 3.26 -3.90
C HIS A 44 -5.13 1.91 -4.10
N PHE A 45 -5.21 1.00 -3.12
CA PHE A 45 -4.59 -0.32 -3.14
C PHE A 45 -5.50 -1.38 -3.76
N ASP A 46 -6.80 -1.33 -3.49
CA ASP A 46 -7.79 -2.28 -4.03
C ASP A 46 -8.44 -1.80 -5.35
N GLY A 47 -8.27 -0.52 -5.68
CA GLY A 47 -8.83 0.11 -6.88
C GLY A 47 -10.25 0.65 -6.72
N SER A 48 -10.81 0.67 -5.50
CA SER A 48 -12.14 1.25 -5.25
C SER A 48 -12.17 2.78 -5.42
N SER A 49 -11.01 3.44 -5.39
CA SER A 49 -10.84 4.88 -5.61
C SER A 49 -10.00 5.14 -6.87
N PRO A 50 -10.55 4.94 -8.07
CA PRO A 50 -9.81 5.12 -9.32
C PRO A 50 -9.41 6.59 -9.54
N SER A 51 -8.35 6.81 -10.31
CA SER A 51 -7.94 8.15 -10.70
C SER A 51 -9.07 8.88 -11.42
N PRO A 52 -9.36 10.14 -11.06
CA PRO A 52 -10.20 11.02 -11.87
C PRO A 52 -9.66 11.14 -13.30
N ALA A 53 -10.57 11.37 -14.25
CA ALA A 53 -10.19 11.69 -15.62
C ALA A 53 -9.39 13.00 -15.68
N ASN A 54 -8.51 13.12 -16.67
CA ASN A 54 -7.80 14.38 -16.87
C ASN A 54 -8.79 15.50 -17.22
N PRO A 55 -8.68 16.68 -16.59
CA PRO A 55 -9.56 17.80 -16.87
C PRO A 55 -9.41 18.25 -18.32
N PRO A 56 -10.50 18.71 -18.96
CA PRO A 56 -10.43 19.24 -20.33
C PRO A 56 -9.58 20.51 -20.39
N PRO A 57 -8.99 20.82 -21.57
CA PRO A 57 -8.12 22.00 -21.74
C PRO A 57 -8.81 23.33 -21.47
N THR A 58 -10.15 23.36 -21.54
CA THR A 58 -10.98 24.55 -21.34
C THR A 58 -11.07 25.02 -19.90
N GLY A 59 -10.40 24.34 -18.95
CA GLY A 59 -10.24 24.80 -17.58
C GLY A 59 -11.45 24.46 -16.70
N ASP A 60 -11.51 23.20 -16.24
CA ASP A 60 -12.37 22.82 -15.13
C ASP A 60 -11.55 22.78 -13.83
N ALA A 61 -11.71 23.84 -13.02
CA ALA A 61 -11.00 24.00 -11.76
C ALA A 61 -11.40 22.93 -10.72
N ALA A 62 -12.63 22.44 -10.75
CA ALA A 62 -13.11 21.41 -9.83
C ALA A 62 -12.48 20.05 -10.20
N ALA A 63 -12.47 19.70 -11.48
CA ALA A 63 -11.83 18.48 -11.96
C ALA A 63 -10.31 18.47 -11.72
N LEU A 64 -9.64 19.62 -11.91
CA LEU A 64 -8.21 19.75 -11.60
C LEU A 64 -7.92 19.60 -10.10
N THR A 65 -8.77 20.19 -9.25
CA THR A 65 -8.65 20.05 -7.79
C THR A 65 -8.79 18.60 -7.36
N ALA A 66 -9.84 17.91 -7.84
CA ALA A 66 -10.06 16.50 -7.54
C ALA A 66 -8.89 15.61 -7.98
N LEU A 67 -8.33 15.85 -9.17
CA LEU A 67 -7.16 15.11 -9.65
C LEU A 67 -5.92 15.35 -8.78
N ASN A 68 -5.68 16.58 -8.35
CA ASN A 68 -4.55 16.93 -7.49
C ASN A 68 -4.68 16.32 -6.10
N GLU A 69 -5.88 16.31 -5.53
CA GLU A 69 -6.17 15.64 -4.27
C GLU A 69 -5.97 14.13 -4.37
N TRP A 70 -6.46 13.52 -5.44
CA TRP A 70 -6.23 12.09 -5.71
C TRP A 70 -4.73 11.78 -5.83
N LYS A 71 -3.97 12.57 -6.62
CA LYS A 71 -2.51 12.42 -6.77
C LYS A 71 -1.74 12.62 -5.47
N LYS A 72 -2.26 13.45 -4.56
CA LYS A 72 -1.68 13.61 -3.22
C LYS A 72 -1.88 12.33 -2.40
N ARG A 73 -3.11 11.79 -2.38
CA ARG A 73 -3.41 10.53 -1.69
C ARG A 73 -2.67 9.33 -2.27
N GLU A 74 -2.54 9.26 -3.59
CA GLU A 74 -1.74 8.23 -4.27
C GLU A 74 -0.28 8.24 -3.79
N ARG A 75 0.32 9.44 -3.65
CA ARG A 75 1.69 9.60 -3.13
C ARG A 75 1.81 9.23 -1.65
N GLU A 76 0.81 9.57 -0.84
CA GLU A 76 0.76 9.17 0.57
C GLU A 76 0.66 7.64 0.71
N ALA A 77 -0.21 7.00 -0.07
CA ALA A 77 -0.34 5.55 -0.13
C ALA A 77 0.98 4.87 -0.57
N CYS A 78 1.64 5.41 -1.60
CA CYS A 78 2.96 4.94 -2.03
C CYS A 78 4.00 5.07 -0.92
N HIS A 79 4.02 6.21 -0.22
CA HIS A 79 4.92 6.44 0.90
C HIS A 79 4.70 5.43 2.03
N TYR A 80 3.44 5.16 2.41
CA TYR A 80 3.12 4.17 3.42
C TYR A 80 3.58 2.76 3.05
N LEU A 81 3.42 2.37 1.79
CA LEU A 81 3.91 1.09 1.30
C LEU A 81 5.44 1.04 1.38
N ALA A 82 6.13 2.05 0.83
CA ALA A 82 7.59 2.12 0.79
C ALA A 82 8.24 2.04 2.19
N GLN A 83 7.63 2.65 3.22
CA GLN A 83 8.12 2.59 4.60
C GLN A 83 8.24 1.16 5.16
N LYS A 84 7.50 0.20 4.61
CA LYS A 84 7.44 -1.18 5.11
C LYS A 84 8.12 -2.20 4.22
N LEU A 85 8.76 -1.75 3.14
CA LEU A 85 9.52 -2.60 2.24
C LEU A 85 11.01 -2.41 2.45
N GLU A 86 11.79 -3.46 2.19
CA GLU A 86 13.23 -3.35 2.03
C GLU A 86 13.57 -2.78 0.64
N ASP A 87 14.71 -2.11 0.51
CA ASP A 87 15.11 -1.39 -0.71
C ASP A 87 15.13 -2.27 -1.96
N SER A 88 15.51 -3.54 -1.81
CA SER A 88 15.50 -4.52 -2.90
C SER A 88 14.09 -4.73 -3.46
N THR A 89 13.10 -4.84 -2.57
CA THR A 89 11.69 -5.04 -2.96
C THR A 89 11.11 -3.76 -3.53
N LEU A 90 11.43 -2.60 -2.92
CA LEU A 90 10.98 -1.32 -3.44
C LEU A 90 11.52 -1.05 -4.86
N THR A 91 12.79 -1.38 -5.12
CA THR A 91 13.43 -1.20 -6.43
C THR A 91 12.71 -1.96 -7.55
N GLU A 92 12.21 -3.16 -7.28
CA GLU A 92 11.40 -3.93 -8.24
C GLU A 92 10.07 -3.22 -8.56
N LEU A 93 9.47 -2.56 -7.57
CA LEU A 93 8.18 -1.89 -7.70
C LEU A 93 8.27 -0.48 -8.30
N LEU A 94 9.45 0.18 -8.28
CA LEU A 94 9.64 1.54 -8.82
C LEU A 94 9.27 1.68 -10.31
N ARG A 95 9.21 0.57 -11.05
CA ARG A 95 8.82 0.56 -12.47
C ARG A 95 7.30 0.68 -12.69
N LEU A 96 6.51 0.58 -11.63
CA LEU A 96 5.06 0.59 -11.67
C LEU A 96 4.54 2.01 -11.41
N ALA A 97 3.48 2.40 -12.13
CA ALA A 97 3.00 3.78 -12.14
C ALA A 97 2.03 4.09 -11.00
N THR A 98 1.38 3.07 -10.43
CA THR A 98 0.32 3.23 -9.42
C THR A 98 0.52 2.28 -8.24
N VAL A 99 0.03 2.69 -7.07
CA VAL A 99 0.03 1.89 -5.85
C VAL A 99 -0.78 0.61 -6.03
N LEU A 100 -1.89 0.66 -6.78
CA LEU A 100 -2.66 -0.52 -7.17
C LEU A 100 -1.79 -1.57 -7.86
N GLN A 101 -0.99 -1.16 -8.85
CA GLN A 101 -0.07 -2.07 -9.55
C GLN A 101 1.00 -2.61 -8.61
N MET A 102 1.62 -1.73 -7.80
CA MET A 102 2.63 -2.13 -6.82
C MET A 102 2.07 -3.18 -5.85
N TRP A 103 0.86 -2.94 -5.33
CA TRP A 103 0.19 -3.83 -4.40
C TRP A 103 -0.20 -5.16 -5.02
N ALA A 104 -0.71 -5.17 -6.25
CA ALA A 104 -1.06 -6.39 -6.97
C ALA A 104 0.19 -7.26 -7.24
N THR A 105 1.28 -6.65 -7.71
CA THR A 105 2.56 -7.34 -7.94
C THR A 105 3.11 -7.91 -6.62
N LEU A 106 3.13 -7.10 -5.56
CA LEU A 106 3.57 -7.52 -4.24
C LEU A 106 2.73 -8.69 -3.71
N SER A 107 1.40 -8.56 -3.79
CA SER A 107 0.47 -9.57 -3.29
C SER A 107 0.63 -10.90 -4.02
N SER A 108 0.81 -10.88 -5.33
CA SER A 108 1.07 -12.08 -6.12
C SER A 108 2.38 -12.74 -5.72
N LYS A 109 3.49 -11.98 -5.70
CA LYS A 109 4.84 -12.49 -5.35
C LYS A 109 4.86 -13.14 -3.96
N TYR A 110 4.38 -12.43 -2.95
CA TYR A 110 4.51 -12.86 -1.56
C TYR A 110 3.47 -13.91 -1.14
N THR A 111 2.32 -13.97 -1.82
CA THR A 111 1.39 -15.10 -1.66
C THR A 111 2.00 -16.40 -2.20
N ALA A 112 2.70 -16.36 -3.34
CA ALA A 112 3.43 -17.51 -3.85
C ALA A 112 4.56 -17.95 -2.91
N LEU A 113 5.40 -17.01 -2.46
CA LEU A 113 6.50 -17.30 -1.53
C LEU A 113 6.02 -17.92 -0.21
N SER A 114 5.02 -17.32 0.43
CA SER A 114 4.47 -17.84 1.70
C SER A 114 3.84 -19.23 1.54
N SER A 115 3.17 -19.50 0.42
CA SER A 115 2.62 -20.83 0.12
C SER A 115 3.71 -21.90 0.01
N HIS A 116 4.84 -21.57 -0.61
CA HIS A 116 6.00 -22.46 -0.68
C HIS A 116 6.58 -22.75 0.70
N ILE A 117 6.72 -21.73 1.55
CA ILE A 117 7.23 -21.89 2.93
C ILE A 117 6.32 -22.81 3.74
N ILE A 118 5.00 -22.59 3.69
CA ILE A 118 4.04 -23.44 4.41
C ILE A 118 4.12 -24.90 3.93
N THR A 119 4.24 -25.10 2.61
CA THR A 119 4.36 -26.45 2.02
C THR A 119 5.67 -27.13 2.45
N ASP A 120 6.78 -26.39 2.50
CA ASP A 120 8.07 -26.93 2.94
C ASP A 120 8.06 -27.31 4.42
N MET A 121 7.48 -26.44 5.28
CA MET A 121 7.27 -26.74 6.70
C MET A 121 6.47 -28.02 6.90
N GLN A 122 5.41 -28.25 6.13
CA GLN A 122 4.58 -29.46 6.22
C GLN A 122 5.30 -30.75 5.79
N ARG A 123 6.33 -30.67 4.94
CA ARG A 123 7.10 -31.84 4.48
C ARG A 123 8.19 -32.26 5.47
N GLN A 124 8.57 -31.40 6.40
CA GLN A 124 9.63 -31.64 7.38
C GLN A 124 9.11 -32.27 8.69
N PHE A 125 7.80 -32.51 8.79
CA PHE A 125 7.13 -33.25 9.88
C PHE A 125 6.64 -34.62 9.37
#